data_AF-A0A7W1ZES6-F1
#
_entry.id   AF-A0A7W1ZES6-F1
#
_cell.length_a   1.000
_cell.length_b   1.000
_cell.length_c   1.000
_cell.angle_alpha   90.00
_cell.angle_beta   90.00
_cell.angle_gamma   90.00
#
_symmetry.space_group_name_H-M   'P 1'
#
loop_
_entity.id
_entity.type
_entity.pdbx_description
1 polymer ?
#
loop_
_entity_poly.entity_id
_entity_poly.type
_entity_poly.pdbx_seq_one_letter_code
_entity_poly.pdbx_strand_id
1 'polypeptide(L)'
;MKRIASLTAVAIMAVGTLTACSGGDAYCDKLKDYDKDEDLAEVDFQSEEGQQQLIDVMEDLESDAPDELKDDYQLVIEGFTAIREGKPEDVDPKFQAAFTAIGEDAQENCDVDMGI
;
A
#
# COMPACT_ATOMS: atom_id res chain seq x y z
N MET A 1 36.40 14.15 -40.89
CA MET A 1 36.58 14.66 -39.51
C MET A 1 35.66 15.84 -39.29
N LYS A 2 34.64 15.72 -38.43
CA LYS A 2 34.22 16.78 -37.50
C LYS A 2 33.31 16.15 -36.44
N ARG A 3 33.86 16.04 -35.24
CA ARG A 3 33.17 15.61 -34.03
C ARG A 3 32.19 16.73 -33.65
N ILE A 4 30.94 16.38 -33.41
CA ILE A 4 30.01 17.25 -32.69
C ILE A 4 29.65 16.48 -31.41
N ALA A 5 30.52 16.67 -30.42
CA ALA A 5 30.19 16.45 -29.03
C ALA A 5 29.39 17.68 -28.58
N SER A 6 28.16 17.50 -28.13
CA SER A 6 27.34 18.47 -27.38
C SER A 6 26.03 17.75 -27.05
N LEU A 7 25.42 17.79 -25.88
CA LEU A 7 25.74 18.24 -24.53
C LEU A 7 24.58 17.65 -23.71
N THR A 8 24.92 16.95 -22.64
CA THR A 8 24.13 16.72 -21.42
C THR A 8 22.84 17.53 -21.27
N ALA A 9 21.72 16.83 -21.22
CA ALA A 9 20.63 17.10 -20.29
C ALA A 9 19.97 15.77 -19.94
N VAL A 10 20.66 14.94 -19.16
CA VAL A 10 19.96 13.93 -18.36
C VAL A 10 19.25 14.77 -17.30
N ALA A 11 17.97 15.04 -17.54
CA ALA A 11 17.08 15.46 -16.48
C ALA A 11 17.06 14.30 -15.47
N ILE A 12 17.95 14.37 -14.48
CA ILE A 12 17.77 13.64 -13.24
C ILE A 12 16.49 14.23 -12.69
N MET A 13 15.38 13.53 -12.89
CA MET A 13 14.16 13.84 -12.18
C MET A 13 14.52 13.76 -10.71
N ALA A 14 14.65 14.92 -10.09
CA ALA A 14 14.69 15.04 -8.65
C ALA A 14 13.30 14.67 -8.14
N VAL A 15 13.01 13.36 -8.11
CA VAL A 15 11.96 12.80 -7.27
C VAL A 15 12.61 12.68 -5.90
N GLY A 16 12.68 13.81 -5.22
CA GLY A 16 13.35 13.93 -3.96
C GLY A 16 12.91 15.23 -3.34
N THR A 17 12.15 15.13 -2.25
CA THR A 17 11.72 16.21 -1.37
C THR A 17 10.35 16.87 -1.61
N LEU A 18 9.36 16.14 -2.12
CA LEU A 18 7.99 16.40 -1.64
C LEU A 18 7.81 15.71 -0.28
N THR A 19 8.54 16.19 0.74
CA THR A 19 8.24 15.94 2.16
C THR A 19 7.00 16.74 2.55
N ALA A 20 5.92 16.57 1.80
CA ALA A 20 4.71 17.34 1.90
C ALA A 20 3.51 16.40 2.01
N CYS A 21 3.55 15.49 2.99
CA CYS A 21 2.36 15.13 3.73
C CYS A 21 2.78 14.66 5.12
N SER A 22 2.44 15.43 6.16
CA SER A 22 2.80 15.15 7.55
C SER A 22 2.12 13.91 8.16
N GLY A 23 1.60 13.01 7.33
CA GLY A 23 1.11 11.68 7.69
C GLY A 23 1.88 10.52 7.03
N GLY A 24 2.81 10.80 6.11
CA GLY A 24 3.53 9.77 5.36
C GLY A 24 4.60 9.01 6.16
N ASP A 25 5.22 9.61 7.18
CA ASP A 25 6.32 8.94 7.89
C ASP A 25 5.83 7.72 8.70
N ALA A 26 4.77 7.86 9.52
CA ALA A 26 4.28 6.76 10.35
C ALA A 26 3.66 5.63 9.50
N TYR A 27 2.88 6.00 8.49
CA TYR A 27 2.27 5.07 7.54
C TYR A 27 3.32 4.29 6.74
N CYS A 28 4.28 4.98 6.12
CA CYS A 28 5.33 4.33 5.34
C CYS A 28 6.29 3.52 6.22
N ASP A 29 6.56 3.95 7.45
CA ASP A 29 7.36 3.19 8.41
C ASP A 29 6.65 1.87 8.76
N LYS A 30 5.35 1.92 9.05
CA LYS A 30 4.54 0.71 9.29
C LYS A 30 4.53 -0.24 8.10
N LEU A 31 4.29 0.27 6.88
CA LEU A 31 4.34 -0.56 5.67
C LEU A 31 5.69 -1.27 5.52
N LYS A 32 6.80 -0.55 5.78
CA LYS A 32 8.16 -1.12 5.72
C LYS A 32 8.48 -2.09 6.84
N ASP A 33 7.87 -1.91 8.00
CA ASP A 33 8.02 -2.81 9.12
C ASP A 33 7.26 -4.12 8.83
N TYR A 34 6.05 -4.04 8.30
CA TYR A 34 5.26 -5.20 7.88
C TYR A 34 5.88 -5.96 6.70
N ASP A 35 6.45 -5.26 5.71
CA ASP A 35 7.19 -5.90 4.59
C ASP A 35 8.38 -6.75 5.07
N LYS A 36 8.97 -6.39 6.22
CA LYS A 36 10.10 -7.10 6.84
C LYS A 36 9.68 -8.08 7.93
N ASP A 37 8.39 -8.14 8.23
CA ASP A 37 7.88 -8.98 9.31
C ASP A 37 7.81 -10.43 8.83
N GLU A 38 8.79 -11.23 9.29
CA GLU A 38 8.85 -12.67 8.98
C GLU A 38 7.62 -13.42 9.53
N ASP A 39 7.00 -12.93 10.61
CA ASP A 39 5.80 -13.55 11.17
C ASP A 39 4.62 -13.37 10.20
N LEU A 40 4.48 -12.19 9.56
CA LEU A 40 3.46 -11.95 8.53
C LEU A 40 3.70 -12.77 7.25
N ALA A 41 4.96 -12.99 6.88
CA ALA A 41 5.31 -13.82 5.73
C ALA A 41 4.91 -15.30 5.92
N GLU A 42 4.82 -15.76 7.17
CA GLU A 42 4.43 -17.13 7.53
C GLU A 42 2.93 -17.28 7.82
N VAL A 43 2.15 -16.19 7.84
CA VAL A 43 0.71 -16.23 8.08
C VAL A 43 -0.01 -17.00 6.97
N ASP A 44 -0.81 -17.98 7.38
CA ASP A 44 -1.76 -18.63 6.48
C ASP A 44 -3.01 -17.78 6.30
N PHE A 45 -3.03 -16.92 5.28
CA PHE A 45 -4.20 -16.09 4.93
C PHE A 45 -5.43 -16.89 4.44
N GLN A 46 -5.35 -18.22 4.34
CA GLN A 46 -6.52 -19.07 4.13
C GLN A 46 -7.19 -19.49 5.45
N SER A 47 -6.51 -19.31 6.58
CA SER A 47 -7.05 -19.58 7.92
C SER A 47 -7.85 -18.39 8.45
N GLU A 48 -8.82 -18.65 9.33
CA GLU A 48 -9.61 -17.59 9.98
C GLU A 48 -8.74 -16.64 10.80
N GLU A 49 -7.73 -17.17 11.49
CA GLU A 49 -6.76 -16.42 12.28
C GLU A 49 -5.88 -15.54 11.38
N GLY A 50 -5.36 -16.07 10.27
CA GLY A 50 -4.56 -15.29 9.33
C GLY A 50 -5.36 -14.21 8.60
N GLN A 51 -6.64 -14.47 8.32
CA GLN A 51 -7.54 -13.45 7.76
C GLN A 51 -7.84 -12.33 8.77
N GLN A 52 -8.06 -12.66 10.05
CA GLN A 52 -8.19 -11.66 11.09
C GLN A 52 -6.90 -10.84 11.24
N GLN A 53 -5.73 -11.48 11.21
CA GLN A 53 -4.46 -10.77 11.30
C GLN A 53 -4.23 -9.81 10.12
N LEU A 54 -4.62 -10.20 8.90
CA LEU A 54 -4.59 -9.30 7.75
C LEU A 54 -5.49 -8.08 7.95
N ILE A 55 -6.70 -8.30 8.46
CA ILE A 55 -7.65 -7.21 8.78
C ILE A 55 -7.06 -6.28 9.85
N ASP A 56 -6.49 -6.83 10.92
CA ASP A 56 -5.87 -6.04 11.99
C ASP A 56 -4.69 -5.19 11.48
N VAL A 57 -3.88 -5.74 10.57
CA VAL A 57 -2.78 -5.00 9.90
C VAL A 57 -3.35 -3.86 9.06
N MET A 58 -4.43 -4.10 8.31
CA MET A 58 -5.06 -3.05 7.50
C MET A 58 -5.71 -1.96 8.33
N GLU A 59 -6.35 -2.30 9.46
CA GLU A 59 -6.89 -1.32 10.41
C GLU A 59 -5.78 -0.46 11.03
N ASP A 60 -4.63 -1.07 11.36
CA ASP A 60 -3.48 -0.33 11.88
C ASP A 60 -2.86 0.60 10.84
N LEU A 61 -2.80 0.17 9.57
CA LEU A 61 -2.36 1.00 8.45
C LEU A 61 -3.34 2.14 8.14
N GLU A 62 -4.65 1.88 8.11
CA GLU A 62 -5.69 2.89 7.91
C GLU A 62 -5.54 4.06 8.90
N SER A 63 -5.23 3.74 10.15
CA SER A 63 -5.16 4.72 11.23
C SER A 63 -4.13 5.83 10.96
N ASP A 64 -3.02 5.48 10.32
CA ASP A 64 -1.92 6.41 9.98
C ASP A 64 -1.90 6.78 8.49
N ALA A 65 -2.71 6.14 7.66
CA ALA A 65 -2.80 6.41 6.23
C ALA A 65 -3.17 7.88 5.94
N PRO A 66 -2.70 8.43 4.81
CA PRO A 66 -3.23 9.66 4.24
C PRO A 66 -4.77 9.66 4.20
N ASP A 67 -5.40 10.79 4.51
CA ASP A 67 -6.88 10.88 4.56
C ASP A 67 -7.54 10.47 3.24
N GLU A 68 -6.84 10.62 2.11
CA GLU A 68 -7.31 10.20 0.78
C GLU A 68 -7.36 8.68 0.58
N LEU A 69 -6.61 7.91 1.37
CA LEU A 69 -6.58 6.44 1.32
C LEU A 69 -7.43 5.78 2.40
N LYS A 70 -7.89 6.52 3.42
CA LYS A 70 -8.69 5.94 4.51
C LYS A 70 -9.97 5.28 4.00
N ASP A 71 -10.65 5.93 3.07
CA ASP A 71 -11.85 5.37 2.44
C ASP A 71 -11.52 4.09 1.65
N ASP A 72 -10.36 4.05 0.98
CA ASP A 72 -9.91 2.86 0.25
C ASP A 72 -9.55 1.72 1.22
N TYR A 73 -8.86 2.01 2.32
CA TYR A 73 -8.56 1.05 3.38
C TYR A 73 -9.85 0.44 3.97
N GLN A 74 -10.85 1.28 4.25
CA GLN A 74 -12.14 0.81 4.76
C GLN A 74 -12.82 -0.14 3.76
N LEU A 75 -12.85 0.19 2.48
CA LEU A 75 -13.42 -0.67 1.45
C LEU A 75 -12.71 -2.03 1.39
N VAL A 76 -11.39 -2.03 1.55
CA VAL A 76 -10.59 -3.25 1.56
C VAL A 76 -10.83 -4.08 2.83
N ILE A 77 -10.83 -3.45 4.01
CA ILE A 77 -11.13 -4.09 5.30
C ILE A 77 -12.52 -4.72 5.30
N GLU A 78 -13.54 -3.98 4.83
CA GLU A 78 -14.91 -4.48 4.70
C GLU A 78 -14.98 -5.65 3.72
N GLY A 79 -14.28 -5.58 2.58
CA GLY A 79 -14.21 -6.67 1.62
C GLY A 79 -13.59 -7.94 2.18
N PHE A 80 -12.45 -7.85 2.87
CA PHE A 80 -11.83 -9.01 3.53
C PHE A 80 -12.70 -9.55 4.67
N THR A 81 -13.37 -8.68 5.42
CA THR A 81 -14.32 -9.09 6.46
C THR A 81 -15.49 -9.87 5.87
N ALA A 82 -16.08 -9.37 4.77
CA ALA A 82 -17.17 -10.04 4.07
C ALA A 82 -16.76 -11.42 3.54
N ILE A 83 -15.55 -11.54 2.96
CA ILE A 83 -15.00 -12.81 2.48
C ILE A 83 -14.83 -13.79 3.65
N ARG A 84 -14.24 -13.35 4.77
CA ARG A 84 -14.06 -14.17 5.98
C ARG A 84 -15.39 -14.66 6.54
N GLU A 85 -16.40 -13.80 6.55
CA GLU A 85 -17.75 -14.15 7.01
C GLU A 85 -18.54 -15.03 6.02
N GLY A 86 -17.94 -15.37 4.87
CA GLY A 86 -18.57 -16.20 3.84
C GLY A 86 -19.66 -15.46 3.06
N LYS A 87 -19.56 -14.14 2.95
CA LYS A 87 -20.49 -13.25 2.23
C LYS A 87 -19.78 -12.50 1.09
N PRO A 88 -19.15 -13.20 0.12
CA PRO A 88 -18.45 -12.53 -0.98
C PRO A 88 -19.35 -11.63 -1.84
N GLU A 89 -20.67 -11.82 -1.80
CA GLU A 89 -21.65 -10.95 -2.45
C GLU A 89 -21.76 -9.54 -1.84
N ASP A 90 -21.31 -9.36 -0.60
CA ASP A 90 -21.35 -8.09 0.13
C ASP A 90 -20.09 -7.23 -0.14
N VAL A 91 -19.10 -7.77 -0.86
CA VAL A 91 -17.87 -7.04 -1.24
C VAL A 91 -18.22 -5.90 -2.20
N ASP A 92 -17.85 -4.67 -1.84
CA ASP A 92 -18.11 -3.50 -2.69
C ASP A 92 -17.41 -3.66 -4.06
N PRO A 93 -18.06 -3.35 -5.19
CA PRO A 93 -17.44 -3.40 -6.51
C PRO A 93 -16.16 -2.57 -6.68
N LYS A 94 -15.93 -1.58 -5.80
CA LYS A 94 -14.73 -0.76 -5.76
C LYS A 94 -13.58 -1.39 -4.98
N PHE A 95 -13.81 -2.49 -4.25
CA PHE A 95 -12.79 -3.18 -3.45
C PHE A 95 -11.47 -3.35 -4.22
N GLN A 96 -11.53 -3.84 -5.46
CA GLN A 96 -10.32 -4.07 -6.25
C GLN A 96 -9.62 -2.76 -6.65
N ALA A 97 -10.39 -1.71 -6.96
CA ALA A 97 -9.81 -0.40 -7.28
C ALA A 97 -9.15 0.25 -6.06
N ALA A 98 -9.79 0.15 -4.89
CA ALA A 98 -9.26 0.61 -3.61
C ALA A 98 -7.96 -0.14 -3.25
N PHE A 99 -7.96 -1.47 -3.41
CA PHE A 99 -6.78 -2.30 -3.18
C PHE A 99 -5.61 -1.93 -4.09
N THR A 100 -5.87 -1.68 -5.38
CA THR A 100 -4.84 -1.18 -6.31
C THR A 100 -4.36 0.22 -5.93
N ALA A 101 -5.24 1.14 -5.54
CA ALA A 101 -4.85 2.50 -5.16
C ALA A 101 -3.89 2.51 -3.94
N ILE A 102 -4.16 1.68 -2.94
CA ILE A 102 -3.27 1.49 -1.79
C ILE A 102 -1.91 0.91 -2.24
N GLY A 103 -1.93 -0.06 -3.16
CA GLY A 103 -0.75 -0.64 -3.79
C GLY A 103 0.15 0.38 -4.49
N GLU A 104 -0.47 1.17 -5.37
CA GLU A 104 0.21 2.22 -6.12
C GLU A 104 0.77 3.29 -5.17
N ASP A 105 0.02 3.69 -4.14
CA ASP A 105 0.51 4.66 -3.14
C ASP A 105 1.71 4.13 -2.36
N ALA A 106 1.66 2.89 -1.85
CA ALA A 106 2.79 2.30 -1.13
C ALA A 106 4.04 2.21 -2.02
N GLN A 107 3.87 1.89 -3.30
CA GLN A 107 4.99 1.82 -4.24
C GLN A 107 5.55 3.21 -4.55
N GLU A 108 4.69 4.18 -4.88
CA GLU A 108 5.10 5.51 -5.34
C GLU A 108 5.57 6.43 -4.21
N ASN A 109 4.92 6.35 -3.05
CA ASN A 109 5.14 7.27 -1.92
C ASN A 109 5.93 6.64 -0.77
N CYS A 110 5.89 5.31 -0.61
CA CYS A 110 6.60 4.62 0.47
C CYS A 110 7.78 3.75 -0.01
N ASP A 111 7.98 3.54 -1.30
CA ASP A 111 8.97 2.60 -1.87
C ASP A 111 8.77 1.14 -1.37
N VAL A 112 7.52 0.72 -1.12
CA VAL A 112 7.15 -0.65 -0.71
C VAL A 112 6.36 -1.33 -1.82
N ASP A 113 6.80 -2.51 -2.26
CA ASP A 113 6.10 -3.31 -3.27
C ASP A 113 5.22 -4.36 -2.57
N MET A 114 3.90 -4.14 -2.57
CA MET A 114 2.94 -5.05 -1.96
C MET A 114 2.56 -6.25 -2.85
N GLY A 115 3.11 -6.35 -4.08
CA GLY A 115 2.91 -7.49 -4.97
C GLY A 115 1.48 -7.64 -5.50
N ILE A 116 0.73 -6.54 -5.59
CA ILE A 116 -0.69 -6.47 -5.95
C ILE A 116 -0.95 -5.76 -7.28
#